data_AF-A0A8D0SDZ0-F1
#
_entry.id   AF-A0A8D0SDZ0-F1
#
_cell.length_a   1.000
_cell.length_b   1.000
_cell.length_c   1.000
_cell.angle_alpha   90.00
_cell.angle_beta   90.00
_cell.angle_gamma   90.00
#
_symmetry.space_group_name_H-M   'P 1'
#
loop_
_entity.id
_entity.type
_entity.pdbx_description
1 polymer ?
#
loop_
_entity_poly.entity_id
_entity_poly.type
_entity_poly.pdbx_seq_one_letter_code
_entity_poly.pdbx_strand_id
1 'polypeptide(L)'
;MKTDAEFVCERTLKYFLGIAGGKWVVSYFWVTQSIKEGKMLDEHDFEVRGDVVNGRNHRGPKRARESQDRKIFKGLEICCCGPFTNMPTDQLEWMVLLCGASVVKDPSSFTFRQGTRPVVVVQPDAWPEDSGFHVIGQMCEAPVVTREWVLDSVALYQCQELDTYLIPQVPQSCCRPCT
;
A
#
# COMPACT_ATOMS: atom_id res chain seq x y z
N MET A 1 19.15 -3.43 0.95
CA MET A 1 18.56 -2.71 -0.21
C MET A 1 19.63 -1.84 -0.85
N LYS A 2 19.72 -1.68 -2.18
CA LYS A 2 20.60 -0.64 -2.75
C LYS A 2 20.05 0.73 -2.34
N THR A 3 20.91 1.61 -1.85
CA THR A 3 20.57 3.00 -1.50
C THR A 3 21.61 3.97 -2.05
N ASP A 4 21.29 5.25 -2.07
CA ASP A 4 22.30 6.31 -2.15
C ASP A 4 22.97 6.56 -0.78
N ALA A 5 23.87 7.55 -0.74
CA ALA A 5 24.63 7.93 0.45
C ALA A 5 23.77 8.49 1.59
N GLU A 6 22.53 8.90 1.32
CA GLU A 6 21.58 9.39 2.34
C GLU A 6 20.63 8.28 2.81
N PHE A 7 20.89 7.03 2.42
CA PHE A 7 20.05 5.85 2.68
C PHE A 7 18.65 5.96 2.06
N VAL A 8 18.55 6.58 0.89
CA VAL A 8 17.33 6.64 0.07
C VAL A 8 17.35 5.52 -0.97
N CYS A 9 16.24 4.83 -1.17
CA CYS A 9 16.14 3.75 -2.16
C CYS A 9 15.04 3.97 -3.21
N GLU A 10 15.07 3.15 -4.26
CA GLU A 10 13.92 2.98 -5.15
C GLU A 10 12.84 2.11 -4.49
N ARG A 11 11.59 2.29 -4.92
CA ARG A 11 10.45 1.50 -4.44
C ARG A 11 10.41 0.16 -5.15
N THR A 12 10.43 -0.93 -4.39
CA THR A 12 10.34 -2.31 -4.89
C THR A 12 9.32 -3.10 -4.08
N LEU A 13 8.83 -4.22 -4.61
CA LEU A 13 7.92 -5.09 -3.84
C LEU A 13 8.53 -5.52 -2.49
N LYS A 14 9.82 -5.88 -2.47
CA LYS A 14 10.52 -6.28 -1.23
C LYS A 14 10.64 -5.12 -0.24
N TYR A 15 10.81 -3.88 -0.71
CA TYR A 15 10.79 -2.69 0.14
C TYR A 15 9.45 -2.56 0.87
N PHE A 16 8.34 -2.58 0.14
CA PHE A 16 7.01 -2.47 0.73
C PHE A 16 6.67 -3.62 1.69
N LEU A 17 6.96 -4.87 1.30
CA LEU A 17 6.71 -6.03 2.17
C LEU A 17 7.59 -6.02 3.43
N GLY A 18 8.82 -5.50 3.33
CA GLY A 18 9.70 -5.29 4.47
C GLY A 18 9.07 -4.31 5.48
N ILE A 19 8.57 -3.17 4.98
CA ILE A 19 7.89 -2.17 5.82
C ILE A 19 6.58 -2.71 6.40
N ALA A 20 5.69 -3.25 5.55
CA ALA A 20 4.40 -3.79 5.99
C ALA A 20 4.56 -4.83 7.11
N GLY A 21 5.57 -5.70 6.98
CA GLY A 21 5.93 -6.71 7.97
C GLY A 21 6.73 -6.22 9.17
N GLY A 22 6.99 -4.91 9.30
CA GLY A 22 7.75 -4.33 10.43
C GLY A 22 9.19 -4.82 10.53
N LYS A 23 9.82 -5.16 9.41
CA LYS A 23 11.16 -5.75 9.37
C LYS A 23 12.24 -4.68 9.31
N TRP A 24 13.46 -5.07 9.62
CA TRP A 24 14.64 -4.28 9.32
C TRP A 24 14.78 -4.09 7.80
N VAL A 25 14.65 -2.84 7.35
CA VAL A 25 14.92 -2.44 5.97
C VAL A 25 16.20 -1.61 5.98
N VAL A 26 17.33 -2.29 5.73
CA VAL A 26 18.66 -1.67 5.81
C VAL A 26 19.30 -1.50 4.43
N SER A 27 20.17 -0.50 4.34
CA SER A 27 21.03 -0.25 3.20
C SER A 27 22.03 -1.39 2.99
N TYR A 28 22.41 -1.62 1.73
CA TYR A 28 23.51 -2.51 1.35
C TYR A 28 24.83 -2.07 1.99
N PHE A 29 24.97 -0.77 2.34
CA PHE A 29 26.13 -0.28 3.06
C PHE A 29 26.35 -0.94 4.41
N TRP A 30 25.29 -1.42 5.07
CA TRP A 30 25.40 -2.20 6.31
C TRP A 30 26.27 -3.44 6.11
N VAL A 31 26.06 -4.16 5.00
CA VAL A 31 26.81 -5.37 4.67
C VAL A 31 28.26 -5.02 4.34
N THR A 32 28.48 -4.06 3.45
CA THR A 32 29.85 -3.71 3.02
C THR A 32 30.69 -3.15 4.15
N GLN A 33 30.09 -2.33 5.03
CA GLN A 33 30.80 -1.74 6.15
C GLN A 33 31.02 -2.76 7.28
N SER A 34 30.07 -3.67 7.53
CA SER A 34 30.27 -4.77 8.49
C SER A 34 31.40 -5.71 8.06
N ILE A 35 31.48 -6.06 6.78
CA ILE A 35 32.59 -6.85 6.23
C ILE A 35 33.92 -6.11 6.40
N LYS A 36 33.95 -4.81 6.08
CA LYS A 36 35.15 -3.97 6.21
C LYS A 36 35.65 -3.86 7.65
N GLU A 37 34.75 -3.77 8.62
CA GLU A 37 35.09 -3.70 10.04
C GLU A 37 35.32 -5.07 10.70
N GLY A 38 35.07 -6.16 9.97
CA GLY A 38 35.24 -7.52 10.48
C GLY A 38 34.25 -7.89 11.60
N LYS A 39 33.13 -7.17 11.71
CA LYS A 39 32.09 -7.40 12.73
C LYS A 39 30.71 -6.98 12.21
N MET A 40 29.64 -7.55 12.76
CA MET A 40 28.29 -7.07 12.47
C MET A 40 28.07 -5.71 13.14
N LEU A 41 27.72 -4.70 12.34
CA LEU A 41 27.37 -3.37 12.81
C LEU A 41 25.89 -3.28 13.16
N ASP A 42 25.53 -2.25 13.92
CA ASP A 42 24.15 -2.00 14.30
C ASP A 42 23.30 -1.62 13.08
N GLU A 43 22.18 -2.31 12.86
CA GLU A 43 21.24 -2.04 11.78
C GLU A 43 20.66 -0.62 11.83
N HIS A 44 20.53 -0.01 13.02
CA HIS A 44 19.97 1.34 13.19
C HIS A 44 20.72 2.40 12.38
N ASP A 45 22.04 2.27 12.28
CA ASP A 45 22.90 3.24 11.60
C ASP A 45 22.75 3.20 10.06
N PHE A 46 22.19 2.10 9.55
CA PHE A 46 22.05 1.83 8.12
C PHE A 46 20.59 1.62 7.70
N GLU A 47 19.63 1.90 8.59
CA GLU A 47 18.20 1.80 8.29
C GLU A 47 17.83 2.79 7.17
N VAL A 48 17.05 2.31 6.19
CA VAL A 48 16.57 3.12 5.07
C VAL A 48 15.74 4.29 5.61
N ARG A 49 16.08 5.51 5.15
CA ARG A 49 15.48 6.75 5.65
C ARG A 49 14.32 7.23 4.81
N GLY A 50 14.32 6.91 3.53
CA GLY A 50 13.22 7.22 2.64
C GLY A 50 13.37 6.60 1.26
N ASP A 51 12.52 7.06 0.35
CA ASP A 51 12.54 6.63 -1.04
C ASP A 51 12.41 7.80 -2.02
N VAL A 52 12.62 7.51 -3.30
CA VAL A 52 12.62 8.51 -4.37
C VAL A 52 11.26 9.15 -4.66
N VAL A 53 10.16 8.65 -4.09
CA VAL A 53 8.79 9.14 -4.34
C VAL A 53 8.21 9.84 -3.12
N ASN A 54 8.20 9.18 -1.97
CA ASN A 54 7.52 9.67 -0.76
C ASN A 54 8.42 10.54 0.14
N GLY A 55 9.64 10.84 -0.33
CA GLY A 55 10.57 11.77 0.30
C GLY A 55 11.83 11.11 0.84
N ARG A 56 12.91 11.88 0.95
CA ARG A 56 14.24 11.34 1.25
C ARG A 56 14.45 10.93 2.72
N ASN A 57 13.56 11.31 3.63
CA ASN A 57 13.76 11.11 5.08
C ASN A 57 12.43 10.95 5.86
N HIS A 58 11.43 10.28 5.29
CA HIS A 58 10.14 10.07 5.95
C HIS A 58 10.17 9.02 7.08
N ARG A 59 11.23 8.19 7.14
CA ARG A 59 11.48 7.16 8.16
C ARG A 59 10.34 6.15 8.33
N GLY A 60 9.72 5.78 7.22
CA GLY A 60 8.66 4.79 7.16
C GLY A 60 9.06 3.41 7.72
N PRO A 61 10.21 2.84 7.29
CA PRO A 61 10.69 1.57 7.85
C PRO A 61 10.80 1.57 9.38
N LYS A 62 11.43 2.62 9.93
CA LYS A 62 11.55 2.81 11.37
C LYS A 62 10.20 2.85 12.06
N ARG A 63 9.28 3.69 11.55
CA ARG A 63 7.93 3.85 12.09
C ARG A 63 7.17 2.52 12.10
N ALA A 64 7.32 1.73 11.03
CA ALA A 64 6.71 0.41 10.93
C ALA A 64 7.22 -0.57 11.97
N ARG A 65 8.56 -0.66 12.14
CA ARG A 65 9.18 -1.50 13.16
C ARG A 65 8.70 -1.14 14.58
N GLU A 66 8.52 0.15 14.84
CA GLU A 66 8.17 0.67 16.18
C GLU A 66 6.67 0.64 16.50
N SER A 67 5.78 0.53 15.49
CA SER A 67 4.32 0.68 15.65
C SER A 67 3.53 -0.61 15.36
N GLN A 68 4.07 -1.78 15.73
CA GLN A 68 3.46 -3.08 15.40
C GLN A 68 2.09 -3.31 16.06
N ASP A 69 1.82 -2.66 17.19
CA ASP A 69 0.54 -2.67 17.90
C ASP A 69 -0.54 -1.80 17.22
N ARG A 70 -0.11 -0.85 16.39
CA ARG A 70 -0.96 0.15 15.72
C ARG A 70 -0.83 0.08 14.20
N LYS A 71 -1.38 -1.00 13.65
CA LYS A 71 -1.43 -1.28 12.22
C LYS A 71 -2.26 -0.23 11.45
N ILE A 72 -1.70 0.28 10.35
CA ILE A 72 -2.22 1.45 9.62
C ILE A 72 -3.57 1.22 8.93
N PHE A 73 -3.88 -0.02 8.54
CA PHE A 73 -5.15 -0.37 7.89
C PHE A 73 -6.09 -1.16 8.80
N LYS A 74 -5.85 -1.12 10.12
CA LYS A 74 -6.74 -1.75 11.09
C LYS A 74 -8.16 -1.19 10.95
N GLY A 75 -9.14 -2.10 10.82
CA GLY A 75 -10.55 -1.74 10.64
C GLY A 75 -10.93 -1.39 9.19
N LEU A 76 -10.04 -1.63 8.22
CA LEU A 76 -10.37 -1.52 6.80
C LEU A 76 -10.66 -2.90 6.20
N GLU A 77 -11.65 -2.97 5.32
CA GLU A 77 -11.87 -4.07 4.39
C GLU A 77 -11.39 -3.60 3.01
N ILE A 78 -10.39 -4.24 2.44
CA ILE A 78 -9.77 -3.81 1.18
C ILE A 78 -10.00 -4.85 0.10
N CYS A 79 -10.55 -4.43 -1.03
CA CYS A 79 -10.66 -5.24 -2.24
C CYS A 79 -9.64 -4.79 -3.28
N CYS A 80 -8.74 -5.68 -3.69
CA CYS A 80 -7.73 -5.39 -4.72
C CYS A 80 -8.28 -5.82 -6.10
N CYS A 81 -8.98 -4.90 -6.76
CA CYS A 81 -9.59 -5.12 -8.07
C CYS A 81 -8.55 -4.95 -9.19
N GLY A 82 -7.98 -6.07 -9.64
CA GLY A 82 -7.05 -6.10 -10.75
C GLY A 82 -7.72 -5.90 -12.12
N PRO A 83 -6.93 -5.78 -13.20
CA PRO A 83 -5.51 -6.12 -13.27
C PRO A 83 -4.55 -5.14 -12.57
N PHE A 84 -3.36 -5.65 -12.23
CA PHE A 84 -2.20 -4.89 -11.74
C PHE A 84 -0.96 -5.27 -12.55
N THR A 85 -0.06 -4.30 -12.81
CA THR A 85 1.23 -4.53 -13.46
C THR A 85 2.38 -4.46 -12.45
N ASN A 86 3.48 -5.19 -12.71
CA ASN A 86 4.70 -5.22 -11.87
C ASN A 86 4.49 -5.68 -10.42
N MET A 87 3.28 -6.10 -10.05
CA MET A 87 2.94 -6.65 -8.74
C MET A 87 1.73 -7.58 -8.89
N PRO A 88 1.88 -8.88 -8.59
CA PRO A 88 0.75 -9.79 -8.53
C PRO A 88 -0.28 -9.37 -7.47
N THR A 89 -1.57 -9.61 -7.73
CA THR A 89 -2.67 -9.22 -6.83
C THR A 89 -2.52 -9.82 -5.43
N ASP A 90 -2.10 -11.08 -5.32
CA ASP A 90 -1.87 -11.77 -4.05
C ASP A 90 -0.78 -11.09 -3.20
N GLN A 91 0.23 -10.50 -3.84
CA GLN A 91 1.28 -9.76 -3.13
C GLN A 91 0.76 -8.41 -2.60
N LEU A 92 -0.11 -7.73 -3.35
CA LEU A 92 -0.75 -6.50 -2.88
C LEU A 92 -1.73 -6.79 -1.73
N GLU A 93 -2.53 -7.84 -1.86
CA GLU A 93 -3.41 -8.33 -0.79
C GLU A 93 -2.60 -8.71 0.46
N TRP A 94 -1.49 -9.43 0.29
CA TRP A 94 -0.62 -9.80 1.39
C TRP A 94 -0.03 -8.57 2.10
N MET A 95 0.34 -7.54 1.35
CA MET A 95 0.84 -6.28 1.89
C MET A 95 -0.20 -5.60 2.78
N VAL A 96 -1.45 -5.49 2.33
CA VAL A 96 -2.50 -4.84 3.13
C VAL A 96 -2.90 -5.67 4.35
N LEU A 97 -2.85 -7.01 4.27
CA LEU A 97 -3.04 -7.91 5.40
C LEU A 97 -1.97 -7.69 6.49
N LEU A 98 -0.69 -7.61 6.12
CA LEU A 98 0.41 -7.32 7.05
C LEU A 98 0.24 -5.96 7.75
N CYS A 99 -0.44 -5.02 7.08
CA CYS A 99 -0.80 -3.70 7.58
C CYS A 99 -2.15 -3.67 8.32
N GLY A 100 -2.78 -4.82 8.59
CA GLY A 100 -3.94 -4.95 9.47
C GLY A 100 -5.32 -4.82 8.81
N ALA A 101 -5.38 -4.76 7.48
CA ALA A 101 -6.66 -4.82 6.77
C ALA A 101 -7.22 -6.25 6.76
N SER A 102 -8.52 -6.37 6.47
CA SER A 102 -9.11 -7.61 5.95
C SER A 102 -9.20 -7.53 4.43
N VAL A 103 -8.92 -8.63 3.73
CA VAL A 103 -8.98 -8.68 2.26
C VAL A 103 -10.31 -9.24 1.81
N VAL A 104 -10.94 -8.56 0.86
CA VAL A 104 -12.17 -8.98 0.20
C VAL A 104 -11.87 -9.28 -1.26
N LYS A 105 -12.35 -10.41 -1.77
CA LYS A 105 -12.05 -10.87 -3.14
C LYS A 105 -12.91 -10.23 -4.21
N ASP A 106 -14.13 -9.86 -3.85
CA ASP A 106 -15.09 -9.23 -4.75
C ASP A 106 -15.80 -8.07 -4.05
N PRO A 107 -15.99 -6.91 -4.71
CA PRO A 107 -16.65 -5.75 -4.10
C PRO A 107 -18.06 -6.03 -3.56
N SER A 108 -18.80 -6.99 -4.12
CA SER A 108 -20.12 -7.38 -3.59
C SER A 108 -20.06 -8.12 -2.25
N SER A 109 -18.87 -8.60 -1.86
CA SER A 109 -18.65 -9.38 -0.64
C SER A 109 -18.22 -8.53 0.57
N PHE A 110 -18.25 -7.19 0.46
CA PHE A 110 -18.02 -6.33 1.62
C PHE A 110 -19.05 -6.60 2.71
N THR A 111 -18.60 -6.76 3.96
CA THR A 111 -19.51 -7.14 5.04
C THR A 111 -20.28 -5.96 5.63
N PHE A 112 -19.88 -4.72 5.30
CA PHE A 112 -20.46 -3.46 5.79
C PHE A 112 -20.79 -3.48 7.29
N ARG A 113 -19.96 -4.17 8.08
CA ARG A 113 -20.16 -4.31 9.53
C ARG A 113 -19.92 -2.96 10.21
N GLN A 114 -20.63 -2.72 11.31
CA GLN A 114 -20.37 -1.55 12.15
C GLN A 114 -18.90 -1.53 12.57
N GLY A 115 -18.18 -0.47 12.18
CA GLY A 115 -16.78 -0.25 12.51
C GLY A 115 -15.76 -0.71 11.47
N THR A 116 -16.18 -1.36 10.37
CA THR A 116 -15.30 -1.59 9.21
C THR A 116 -15.56 -0.56 8.12
N ARG A 117 -14.50 -0.12 7.43
CA ARG A 117 -14.60 0.81 6.30
C ARG A 117 -14.13 0.09 5.02
N PRO A 118 -15.01 -0.09 4.03
CA PRO A 118 -14.63 -0.72 2.77
C PRO A 118 -13.80 0.24 1.91
N VAL A 119 -12.82 -0.28 1.18
CA VAL A 119 -12.02 0.47 0.20
C VAL A 119 -11.74 -0.45 -0.98
N VAL A 120 -11.94 0.05 -2.19
CA VAL A 120 -11.57 -0.65 -3.43
C VAL A 120 -10.29 -0.04 -3.98
N VAL A 121 -9.32 -0.90 -4.31
CA VAL A 121 -8.04 -0.50 -4.88
C VAL A 121 -7.94 -1.02 -6.30
N VAL A 122 -7.64 -0.14 -7.25
CA VAL A 122 -7.44 -0.48 -8.67
C VAL A 122 -6.15 0.16 -9.21
N GLN A 123 -5.69 -0.25 -10.37
CA GLN A 123 -4.60 0.38 -11.10
C GLN A 123 -5.06 0.78 -12.51
N PRO A 124 -5.53 2.02 -12.73
CA PRO A 124 -6.17 2.41 -14.00
C PRO A 124 -5.32 2.16 -15.25
N ASP A 125 -4.02 2.38 -15.20
CA ASP A 125 -3.08 2.18 -16.31
C ASP A 125 -2.85 0.70 -16.68
N ALA A 126 -3.24 -0.23 -15.82
CA ALA A 126 -3.18 -1.67 -16.10
C ALA A 126 -4.41 -2.20 -16.86
N TRP A 127 -5.46 -1.39 -16.93
CA TRP A 127 -6.75 -1.75 -17.49
C TRP A 127 -6.83 -1.35 -18.98
N PRO A 128 -7.46 -2.15 -19.87
CA PRO A 128 -7.69 -1.76 -21.26
C PRO A 128 -8.58 -0.50 -21.38
N GLU A 129 -8.46 0.29 -22.45
CA GLU A 129 -9.19 1.56 -22.60
C GLU A 129 -10.73 1.42 -22.49
N ASP A 130 -11.31 0.28 -22.89
CA ASP A 130 -12.77 0.02 -22.86
C ASP A 130 -13.28 -0.64 -21.57
N SER A 131 -12.51 -0.57 -20.49
CA SER A 131 -12.77 -1.41 -19.32
C SER A 131 -13.48 -0.68 -18.17
N GLY A 132 -14.50 -1.34 -17.61
CA GLY A 132 -15.51 -0.75 -16.74
C GLY A 132 -15.10 -0.48 -15.29
N PHE A 133 -13.84 -0.15 -14.98
CA PHE A 133 -13.47 0.12 -13.58
C PHE A 133 -14.19 1.35 -12.99
N HIS A 134 -14.70 2.25 -13.84
CA HIS A 134 -15.54 3.39 -13.44
C HIS A 134 -16.95 3.02 -12.99
N VAL A 135 -17.39 1.77 -13.17
CA VAL A 135 -18.69 1.27 -12.67
C VAL A 135 -18.55 0.41 -11.41
N ILE A 136 -17.33 0.20 -10.90
CA ILE A 136 -17.14 -0.58 -9.66
C ILE A 136 -17.82 0.10 -8.47
N GLY A 137 -17.81 1.44 -8.43
CA GLY A 137 -18.57 2.22 -7.44
C GLY A 137 -20.09 2.06 -7.55
N GLN A 138 -20.61 1.51 -8.65
CA GLN A 138 -22.03 1.15 -8.76
C GLN A 138 -22.34 -0.21 -8.12
N MET A 139 -21.34 -1.07 -7.95
CA MET A 139 -21.49 -2.40 -7.35
C MET A 139 -21.39 -2.37 -5.83
N CYS A 140 -20.70 -1.37 -5.28
CA CYS A 140 -20.54 -1.19 -3.84
C CYS A 140 -20.43 0.30 -3.52
N GLU A 141 -21.06 0.76 -2.43
CA GLU A 141 -20.94 2.15 -1.93
C GLU A 141 -19.57 2.40 -1.25
N ALA A 142 -18.50 1.83 -1.80
CA ALA A 142 -17.14 1.95 -1.27
C ALA A 142 -16.31 2.93 -2.12
N PRO A 143 -15.43 3.73 -1.51
CA PRO A 143 -14.48 4.56 -2.24
C PRO A 143 -13.54 3.71 -3.09
N VAL A 144 -13.38 4.11 -4.35
CA VAL A 144 -12.44 3.50 -5.30
C VAL A 144 -11.21 4.38 -5.39
N VAL A 145 -10.04 3.83 -5.04
CA VAL A 145 -8.75 4.54 -5.03
C VAL A 145 -7.72 3.86 -5.92
N THR A 146 -6.73 4.63 -6.35
CA THR A 146 -5.56 4.08 -7.07
C THR A 146 -4.69 3.21 -6.14
N ARG A 147 -3.92 2.30 -6.73
CA ARG A 147 -2.91 1.49 -6.03
C ARG A 147 -1.91 2.34 -5.25
N GLU A 148 -1.61 3.55 -5.72
CA GLU A 148 -0.66 4.45 -5.05
C GLU A 148 -1.10 4.80 -3.62
N TRP A 149 -2.39 4.80 -3.30
CA TRP A 149 -2.86 4.97 -1.92
C TRP A 149 -2.27 3.92 -0.97
N VAL A 150 -2.24 2.65 -1.41
CA VAL A 150 -1.64 1.56 -0.63
C VAL A 150 -0.13 1.75 -0.54
N LEU A 151 0.53 2.00 -1.68
CA LEU A 151 1.99 2.09 -1.75
C LEU A 151 2.53 3.25 -0.90
N ASP A 152 1.93 4.43 -1.02
CA ASP A 152 2.33 5.62 -0.27
C ASP A 152 2.03 5.46 1.22
N SER A 153 0.86 4.89 1.57
CA SER A 153 0.51 4.61 2.96
C SER A 153 1.49 3.65 3.62
N VAL A 154 1.90 2.61 2.90
CA VAL A 154 2.88 1.62 3.38
C VAL A 154 4.27 2.24 3.46
N ALA A 155 4.73 2.96 2.43
CA ALA A 155 6.05 3.61 2.41
C ALA A 155 6.24 4.59 3.58
N LEU A 156 5.20 5.37 3.91
CA LEU A 156 5.23 6.31 5.03
C LEU A 156 4.89 5.65 6.38
N TYR A 157 4.38 4.43 6.35
CA TYR A 157 3.71 3.72 7.44
C TYR A 157 2.67 4.59 8.15
N GLN A 158 1.83 5.25 7.36
CA GLN A 158 0.75 6.12 7.80
C GLN A 158 -0.42 5.97 6.82
N CYS A 159 -1.62 5.69 7.30
CA CYS A 159 -2.81 5.62 6.45
C CYS A 159 -3.06 7.00 5.83
N GLN A 160 -2.89 7.12 4.51
CA GLN A 160 -3.14 8.38 3.81
C GLN A 160 -4.65 8.65 3.69
N GLU A 161 -4.99 9.93 3.59
CA GLU A 161 -6.35 10.37 3.24
C GLU A 161 -6.70 9.91 1.83
N LEU A 162 -7.94 9.45 1.64
CA LEU A 162 -8.37 8.86 0.37
C LEU A 162 -8.50 9.89 -0.75
N ASP A 163 -8.85 11.14 -0.43
CA ASP A 163 -9.27 12.18 -1.37
C ASP A 163 -8.28 12.40 -2.53
N THR A 164 -6.99 12.32 -2.26
CA THR A 164 -5.92 12.54 -3.26
C THR A 164 -5.81 11.38 -4.25
N TYR A 165 -6.38 10.22 -3.91
CA TYR A 165 -6.24 8.97 -4.64
C TYR A 165 -7.56 8.46 -5.23
N LEU A 166 -8.67 9.16 -4.98
CA LEU A 166 -10.00 8.78 -5.46
C LEU A 166 -10.05 8.76 -6.99
N ILE A 167 -10.68 7.72 -7.52
CA ILE A 167 -10.97 7.59 -8.95
C ILE A 167 -12.44 7.92 -9.17
N PRO A 168 -12.76 8.94 -9.99
CA PRO A 168 -14.13 9.28 -10.31
C PRO A 168 -14.92 8.06 -10.81
N GLN A 169 -16.07 7.82 -10.17
CA GLN A 169 -17.01 6.75 -10.53
C GLN A 169 -18.22 7.34 -11.25
N VAL A 170 -18.78 6.61 -12.21
CA VAL A 170 -20.03 7.00 -12.86
C VAL A 170 -21.17 6.82 -11.84
N PRO A 171 -21.93 7.87 -11.50
CA PRO A 171 -23.09 7.73 -10.61
C PRO A 171 -24.03 6.67 -11.15
N GLN A 172 -24.63 5.86 -10.27
CA GLN A 172 -25.74 4.99 -10.69
C GLN A 172 -26.80 5.87 -11.35
N SER A 173 -27.07 5.65 -12.64
CA SER A 173 -28.26 6.22 -13.26
C SER A 173 -29.46 5.59 -12.56
N CYS A 174 -30.18 6.34 -11.73
CA CYS A 174 -31.50 5.93 -11.28
C CYS A 174 -32.37 5.70 -12.53
N CYS A 175 -32.54 4.44 -12.94
CA CYS A 175 -33.66 4.05 -13.76
C CYS A 175 -34.92 4.35 -12.92
N ARG A 176 -35.48 5.55 -13.10
CA ARG A 176 -36.83 5.84 -12.62
C ARG A 176 -37.75 4.85 -13.33
N PRO A 177 -38.56 4.06 -12.61
CA PRO A 177 -39.63 3.33 -13.27
C PRO A 177 -40.57 4.39 -13.84
N CYS A 178 -40.74 4.41 -15.16
CA CYS A 178 -41.87 5.10 -15.77
C CYS A 178 -43.13 4.48 -15.17
N THR A 179 -43.82 5.25 -14.33
CA THR A 179 -45.18 4.95 -13.86
C THR A 179 -46.15 5.77 -14.67
#